data_AF-A0A085WRQ4-F1
#
_entry.id   AF-A0A085WRQ4-F1
#
_cell.length_a   1.000
_cell.length_b   1.000
_cell.length_c   1.000
_cell.angle_alpha   90.00
_cell.angle_beta   90.00
_cell.angle_gamma   90.00
#
_symmetry.space_group_name_H-M   'P 1'
#
loop_
_entity.id
_entity.type
_entity.pdbx_description
1 polymer ?
#
loop_
_entity_poly.entity_id
_entity_poly.type
_entity_poly.pdbx_seq_one_letter_code
_entity_poly.pdbx_strand_id
1 'polypeptide(L)'
;MKTPNRASLFLAPLSAVVLALVGLLFLPTLSAPPAFAASPSGPKPEPCVTEAGADPAACKELVELVVRDVVPLDEAQTHAVVLTTQDGTIVLPVFVDEAAAVAIAFRLAHLEPPQPLAQDLLDDVVSKLGASVTEVRIDDLRGDIYTGRVFIQQGKKNLELDARPADSIAMALDGNARIRVTRKVLTQAGISREDIQELHEQSPGVGGSGSSEEPVEELPVAPQVRHKEISL
;
A
#
# COMPACT_ATOMS: atom_id res chain seq x y z
N MET A 1 67.58 10.88 56.12
CA MET A 1 67.20 9.44 56.04
C MET A 1 66.12 9.32 54.98
N LYS A 2 66.09 8.45 53.99
CA LYS A 2 67.04 7.53 53.32
C LYS A 2 66.27 7.15 52.03
N THR A 3 66.84 7.36 50.85
CA THR A 3 66.29 6.93 49.54
C THR A 3 66.28 5.39 49.44
N PRO A 4 65.51 4.78 48.52
CA PRO A 4 66.01 4.50 47.15
C PRO A 4 64.91 4.64 46.06
N ASN A 5 65.12 5.16 44.85
CA ASN A 5 65.99 4.79 43.72
C ASN A 5 65.55 3.53 42.91
N ARG A 6 65.06 3.76 41.66
CA ARG A 6 65.25 2.97 40.41
C ARG A 6 64.31 3.55 39.33
N ALA A 7 64.77 4.44 38.45
CA ALA A 7 65.53 4.21 37.20
C ALA A 7 64.74 3.49 36.10
N SER A 8 64.47 4.20 34.99
CA SER A 8 64.42 3.74 33.59
C SER A 8 64.07 4.94 32.68
N LEU A 9 65.05 5.62 32.07
CA LEU A 9 65.50 5.38 30.69
C LEU A 9 64.40 5.53 29.63
N PHE A 10 64.18 6.77 29.17
CA PHE A 10 63.58 7.05 27.87
C PHE A 10 64.65 7.69 26.98
N LEU A 11 65.18 6.87 26.06
CA LEU A 11 66.06 7.29 24.98
C LEU A 11 65.23 7.19 23.69
N ALA A 12 64.86 8.33 23.11
CA ALA A 12 64.68 8.43 21.66
C ALA A 12 66.08 8.65 21.04
N PRO A 13 66.32 8.71 19.69
CA PRO A 13 65.36 8.77 18.59
C PRO A 13 65.83 8.11 17.24
N LEU A 14 65.06 8.38 16.17
CA LEU A 14 65.49 8.67 14.78
C LEU A 14 65.83 7.54 13.76
N SER A 15 65.35 7.81 12.54
CA SER A 15 65.79 7.36 11.20
C SER A 15 65.47 5.92 10.77
N ALA A 16 64.57 5.70 9.81
CA ALA A 16 64.67 5.97 8.36
C ALA A 16 65.23 4.79 7.55
N VAL A 17 64.33 4.16 6.78
CA VAL A 17 64.51 3.74 5.37
C VAL A 17 65.30 2.42 5.10
N VAL A 18 64.77 1.67 4.10
CA VAL A 18 65.28 0.46 3.39
C VAL A 18 65.07 -0.87 4.18
N LEU A 19 64.51 -1.99 3.71
CA LEU A 19 64.40 -2.70 2.42
C LEU A 19 62.99 -3.35 2.34
N ALA A 20 62.20 -3.23 1.27
CA ALA A 20 62.25 -4.02 0.04
C ALA A 20 62.28 -5.55 0.25
N LEU A 21 61.29 -6.24 -0.35
CA LEU A 21 60.99 -7.68 -0.43
C LEU A 21 59.99 -8.23 0.60
N VAL A 22 59.03 -9.01 0.07
CA VAL A 22 57.90 -9.70 0.73
C VAL A 22 56.63 -8.85 0.91
N GLY A 23 56.11 -8.36 -0.22
CA GLY A 23 54.77 -7.78 -0.33
C GLY A 23 54.02 -8.35 -1.54
N LEU A 24 54.19 -9.64 -1.80
CA LEU A 24 53.41 -10.39 -2.78
C LEU A 24 52.75 -11.52 -2.01
N LEU A 25 51.45 -11.39 -1.75
CA LEU A 25 50.43 -12.42 -1.57
C LEU A 25 49.32 -11.86 -0.66
N PHE A 26 48.09 -11.95 -1.14
CA PHE A 26 46.83 -11.52 -0.51
C PHE A 26 46.39 -10.06 -0.76
N LEU A 27 46.25 -9.69 -2.03
CA LEU A 27 45.11 -8.86 -2.43
C LEU A 27 43.90 -9.78 -2.59
N PRO A 28 42.79 -9.59 -1.85
CA PRO A 28 41.56 -10.27 -2.19
C PRO A 28 41.10 -9.71 -3.53
N THR A 29 40.99 -10.58 -4.53
CA THR A 29 40.30 -10.26 -5.78
C THR A 29 38.87 -9.88 -5.41
N LEU A 30 38.57 -8.59 -5.42
CA LEU A 30 37.20 -8.09 -5.37
C LEU A 30 36.57 -8.51 -6.71
N SER A 31 36.10 -9.76 -6.75
CA SER A 31 35.30 -10.28 -7.85
C SER A 31 34.05 -9.42 -7.87
N ALA A 32 33.93 -8.58 -8.90
CA ALA A 32 32.70 -7.88 -9.17
C ALA A 32 31.56 -8.91 -9.19
N PRO A 33 30.45 -8.71 -8.46
CA PRO A 33 29.29 -9.56 -8.65
C PRO A 33 28.88 -9.47 -10.12
N PRO A 34 28.39 -10.57 -10.73
CA PRO A 34 27.84 -10.48 -12.07
C PRO A 34 26.78 -9.38 -12.07
N ALA A 35 26.97 -8.39 -12.94
CA ALA A 35 25.96 -7.40 -13.20
C ALA A 35 24.67 -8.16 -13.52
N PHE A 36 23.68 -8.04 -12.63
CA PHE A 36 22.32 -8.46 -12.93
C PHE A 36 21.93 -7.67 -14.16
N ALA A 37 22.01 -8.33 -15.32
CA ALA A 37 21.42 -7.82 -16.54
C ALA A 37 19.94 -7.62 -16.20
N ALA A 38 19.54 -6.36 -16.05
CA ALA A 38 18.14 -6.00 -15.98
C ALA A 38 17.52 -6.53 -17.27
N SER A 39 16.78 -7.64 -17.15
CA SER A 39 16.03 -8.24 -18.24
C SER A 39 14.94 -7.26 -18.64
N PRO A 40 14.99 -6.64 -19.84
CA PRO A 40 13.91 -5.80 -20.30
C PRO A 40 12.93 -6.70 -21.05
N SER A 41 11.94 -7.23 -20.33
CA SER A 41 10.58 -7.50 -20.84
C SER A 41 9.83 -8.33 -19.81
N GLY A 42 9.07 -7.63 -18.95
CA GLY A 42 7.83 -8.22 -18.45
C GLY A 42 6.96 -8.66 -19.64
N PRO A 43 6.05 -9.62 -19.47
CA PRO A 43 5.19 -10.10 -20.54
C PRO A 43 4.51 -8.89 -21.19
N LYS A 44 4.69 -8.77 -22.51
CA LYS A 44 3.99 -7.76 -23.32
C LYS A 44 2.50 -7.95 -23.04
N PRO A 45 1.77 -6.92 -22.56
CA PRO A 45 0.38 -7.07 -22.16
C PRO A 45 -0.39 -7.64 -23.35
N GLU A 46 -0.95 -8.83 -23.17
CA GLU A 46 -1.78 -9.44 -24.20
C GLU A 46 -2.92 -8.47 -24.50
N PRO A 47 -3.27 -8.30 -25.78
CA PRO A 47 -4.33 -7.38 -26.18
C PRO A 47 -5.59 -7.72 -25.38
N CYS A 48 -6.28 -6.67 -24.93
CA CYS A 48 -7.52 -6.83 -24.22
C CYS A 48 -8.56 -7.50 -25.09
N VAL A 49 -8.76 -8.79 -24.90
CA VAL A 49 -9.86 -9.52 -25.51
C VAL A 49 -10.98 -9.53 -24.48
N THR A 50 -11.99 -8.67 -24.65
CA THR A 50 -13.29 -8.97 -24.07
C THR A 50 -13.91 -10.04 -24.97
N GLU A 51 -14.27 -11.20 -24.43
CA GLU A 51 -14.95 -12.25 -25.18
C GLU A 51 -16.16 -11.62 -25.93
N ALA A 52 -16.27 -11.94 -27.23
CA ALA A 52 -17.13 -11.30 -28.24
C ALA A 52 -16.62 -9.95 -28.83
N GLY A 53 -15.60 -10.01 -29.71
CA GLY A 53 -15.40 -9.00 -30.77
C GLY A 53 -15.20 -7.55 -30.30
N ALA A 54 -14.36 -7.35 -29.29
CA ALA A 54 -14.18 -6.11 -28.53
C ALA A 54 -13.81 -4.84 -29.32
N ASP A 55 -14.43 -3.71 -28.94
CA ASP A 55 -13.91 -2.36 -29.19
C ASP A 55 -12.61 -2.14 -28.38
N PRO A 56 -11.45 -1.93 -29.03
CA PRO A 56 -10.19 -1.66 -28.32
C PRO A 56 -10.22 -0.41 -27.44
N ALA A 57 -11.19 0.49 -27.61
CA ALA A 57 -11.39 1.65 -26.74
C ALA A 57 -11.93 1.26 -25.35
N ALA A 58 -12.72 0.19 -25.24
CA ALA A 58 -13.24 -0.30 -23.95
C ALA A 58 -12.11 -0.71 -22.98
N CYS A 59 -10.92 -1.00 -23.50
CA CYS A 59 -9.77 -1.29 -22.64
C CYS A 59 -8.98 -0.06 -22.18
N LYS A 60 -9.35 1.11 -22.66
CA LYS A 60 -8.74 2.39 -22.27
C LYS A 60 -9.72 3.32 -21.57
N GLU A 61 -11.02 3.02 -21.65
CA GLU A 61 -12.04 3.73 -20.92
C GLU A 61 -11.84 3.52 -19.42
N LEU A 62 -11.67 4.62 -18.69
CA LEU A 62 -11.48 4.65 -17.25
C LEU A 62 -12.76 5.16 -16.60
N VAL A 63 -13.22 4.43 -15.59
CA VAL A 63 -14.40 4.77 -14.78
C VAL A 63 -13.93 5.10 -13.38
N GLU A 64 -14.44 6.18 -12.81
CA GLU A 64 -14.10 6.57 -11.44
C GLU A 64 -14.96 5.81 -10.43
N LEU A 65 -14.30 5.26 -9.40
CA LEU A 65 -14.93 4.52 -8.32
C LEU A 65 -14.62 5.16 -6.97
N VAL A 66 -15.46 4.87 -6.00
CA VAL A 66 -15.35 5.32 -4.61
C VAL A 66 -15.35 4.09 -3.71
N VAL A 67 -14.47 4.06 -2.71
CA VAL A 67 -14.50 3.03 -1.67
C VAL A 67 -15.71 3.27 -0.78
N ARG A 68 -16.56 2.26 -0.61
CA ARG A 68 -17.76 2.31 0.22
C ARG A 68 -17.57 1.61 1.56
N ASP A 69 -16.90 0.48 1.56
CA ASP A 69 -16.78 -0.35 2.75
C ASP A 69 -15.58 -1.29 2.69
N VAL A 70 -15.22 -1.85 3.84
CA VAL A 70 -14.26 -2.96 3.98
C VAL A 70 -14.96 -4.05 4.78
N VAL A 71 -15.34 -5.13 4.10
CA VAL A 71 -16.15 -6.21 4.68
C VAL A 71 -15.27 -7.41 5.03
N PRO A 72 -15.23 -7.86 6.29
CA PRO A 72 -14.54 -9.10 6.65
C PRO A 72 -15.31 -10.31 6.11
N LEU A 73 -14.58 -11.30 5.60
CA LEU A 73 -15.11 -12.57 5.11
C LEU A 73 -14.49 -13.70 5.91
N ASP A 74 -15.05 -13.97 7.08
CA ASP A 74 -14.49 -14.88 8.09
C ASP A 74 -14.26 -16.30 7.53
N GLU A 75 -15.21 -16.82 6.76
CA GLU A 75 -15.12 -18.17 6.18
C GLU A 75 -13.94 -18.31 5.20
N ALA A 76 -13.63 -17.24 4.47
CA ALA A 76 -12.56 -17.20 3.48
C ALA A 76 -11.25 -16.61 4.05
N GLN A 77 -11.23 -16.22 5.34
CA GLN A 77 -10.09 -15.59 6.01
C GLN A 77 -9.49 -14.42 5.21
N THR A 78 -10.35 -13.60 4.61
CA THR A 78 -9.97 -12.46 3.77
C THR A 78 -10.91 -11.28 4.01
N HIS A 79 -10.63 -10.15 3.38
CA HIS A 79 -11.47 -8.96 3.43
C HIS A 79 -11.81 -8.53 2.00
N ALA A 80 -13.02 -8.01 1.79
CA ALA A 80 -13.42 -7.39 0.55
C ALA A 80 -13.49 -5.87 0.71
N VAL A 81 -12.65 -5.15 -0.04
CA VAL A 81 -12.80 -3.71 -0.23
C VAL A 81 -13.87 -3.50 -1.29
N VAL A 82 -14.95 -2.83 -0.90
CA VAL A 82 -16.10 -2.61 -1.77
C VAL A 82 -15.94 -1.26 -2.47
N LEU A 83 -15.64 -1.29 -3.76
CA LEU A 83 -15.63 -0.08 -4.58
C LEU A 83 -16.94 0.03 -5.37
N THR A 84 -17.44 1.24 -5.55
CA THR A 84 -18.64 1.48 -6.36
C THR A 84 -18.44 2.62 -7.33
N THR A 85 -19.08 2.53 -8.48
CA THR A 85 -19.33 3.68 -9.36
C THR A 85 -20.01 4.83 -8.60
N GLN A 86 -19.85 6.06 -9.07
CA GLN A 86 -20.39 7.24 -8.39
C GLN A 86 -21.93 7.23 -8.29
N ASP A 87 -22.61 6.70 -9.32
CA ASP A 87 -24.06 6.47 -9.35
C ASP A 87 -24.47 5.20 -8.56
N GLY A 88 -23.49 4.39 -8.14
CA GLY A 88 -23.67 3.19 -7.34
C GLY A 88 -24.21 2.00 -8.12
N THR A 89 -24.33 2.08 -9.44
CA THR A 89 -24.96 1.04 -10.28
C THR A 89 -24.14 -0.24 -10.36
N ILE A 90 -22.82 -0.11 -10.31
CA ILE A 90 -21.85 -1.21 -10.33
C ILE A 90 -21.03 -1.21 -9.05
N VAL A 91 -20.91 -2.39 -8.46
CA VAL A 91 -20.07 -2.72 -7.30
C VAL A 91 -18.89 -3.58 -7.76
N LEU A 92 -17.67 -3.25 -7.35
CA LEU A 92 -16.46 -4.02 -7.60
C LEU A 92 -15.85 -4.44 -6.26
N PRO A 93 -15.96 -5.72 -5.87
CA PRO A 93 -15.25 -6.25 -4.72
C PRO A 93 -13.79 -6.51 -5.08
N VAL A 94 -12.87 -6.00 -4.25
CA VAL A 94 -11.44 -6.30 -4.35
C VAL A 94 -11.00 -7.00 -3.07
N PHE A 95 -10.60 -8.27 -3.19
CA PHE A 95 -10.16 -9.07 -2.04
C PHE A 95 -8.74 -8.68 -1.64
N VAL A 96 -8.53 -8.48 -0.34
CA VAL A 96 -7.26 -8.00 0.23
C VAL A 96 -6.89 -8.79 1.48
N ASP A 97 -5.60 -8.73 1.82
CA ASP A 97 -5.10 -9.23 3.09
C ASP A 97 -5.53 -8.33 4.27
N GLU A 98 -5.40 -8.86 5.48
CA GLU A 98 -5.77 -8.17 6.72
C GLU A 98 -5.01 -6.84 6.89
N ALA A 99 -3.71 -6.81 6.58
CA ALA A 99 -2.90 -5.60 6.75
C ALA A 99 -3.40 -4.45 5.86
N ALA A 100 -3.71 -4.74 4.59
CA ALA A 100 -4.29 -3.77 3.68
C ALA A 100 -5.73 -3.38 4.08
N ALA A 101 -6.54 -4.34 4.53
CA ALA A 101 -7.88 -4.07 5.01
C ALA A 101 -7.88 -3.07 6.17
N VAL A 102 -7.01 -3.28 7.17
CA VAL A 102 -6.84 -2.38 8.31
C VAL A 102 -6.42 -0.98 7.84
N ALA A 103 -5.43 -0.88 6.96
CA ALA A 103 -4.98 0.42 6.44
C ALA A 103 -6.11 1.18 5.73
N ILE A 104 -6.87 0.50 4.87
CA ILE A 104 -8.00 1.11 4.14
C ILE A 104 -9.13 1.49 5.12
N ALA A 105 -9.45 0.64 6.09
CA ALA A 105 -10.54 0.87 7.03
C ALA A 105 -10.30 2.11 7.91
N PHE A 106 -9.10 2.26 8.49
CA PHE A 106 -8.77 3.46 9.27
C PHE A 106 -8.87 4.74 8.44
N ARG A 107 -8.35 4.71 7.20
CA ARG A 107 -8.38 5.86 6.28
C ARG A 107 -9.78 6.20 5.82
N LEU A 108 -10.59 5.20 5.50
CA LEU A 108 -12.00 5.36 5.13
C LEU A 108 -12.82 5.95 6.29
N ALA A 109 -12.52 5.54 7.52
CA ALA A 109 -13.15 6.07 8.74
C ALA A 109 -12.58 7.44 9.18
N HIS A 110 -11.54 7.94 8.50
CA HIS A 110 -10.78 9.13 8.90
C HIS A 110 -10.28 9.06 10.35
N LEU A 111 -9.80 7.90 10.76
CA LEU A 111 -9.25 7.61 12.08
C LEU A 111 -7.74 7.41 12.01
N GLU A 112 -7.03 7.86 13.05
CA GLU A 112 -5.60 7.59 13.20
C GLU A 112 -5.37 6.26 13.94
N PRO A 113 -4.53 5.35 13.41
CA PRO A 113 -4.14 4.14 14.11
C PRO A 113 -3.22 4.46 15.30
N PRO A 114 -3.13 3.58 16.32
CA PRO A 114 -2.28 3.81 17.49
C PRO A 114 -0.78 3.88 17.16
N GLN A 115 -0.36 3.31 16.03
CA GLN A 115 0.97 3.45 15.47
C GLN A 115 0.85 3.64 13.95
N PRO A 116 1.76 4.40 13.31
CA PRO A 116 1.76 4.56 11.86
C PRO A 116 1.88 3.22 11.14
N LEU A 117 1.02 3.03 10.14
CA LEU A 117 1.03 1.90 9.22
C LEU A 117 2.08 2.10 8.12
N ALA A 118 2.34 1.03 7.35
CA ALA A 118 3.32 1.08 6.27
C ALA A 118 2.96 2.11 5.19
N GLN A 119 1.67 2.26 4.88
CA GLN A 119 1.17 3.24 3.93
C GLN A 119 1.32 4.66 4.45
N ASP A 120 1.20 4.89 5.77
CA ASP A 120 1.41 6.21 6.37
C ASP A 120 2.85 6.69 6.15
N LEU A 121 3.83 5.79 6.34
CA LEU A 121 5.23 6.09 6.04
C LEU A 121 5.44 6.46 4.56
N LEU A 122 4.77 5.76 3.63
CA LEU A 122 4.90 6.01 2.21
C LEU A 122 4.33 7.39 1.82
N ASP A 123 3.17 7.75 2.35
CA ASP A 123 2.57 9.07 2.13
C ASP A 123 3.44 10.18 2.71
N ASP A 124 4.02 9.95 3.88
CA ASP A 124 4.97 10.86 4.52
C ASP A 124 6.21 11.11 3.65
N VAL A 125 6.75 10.05 3.03
CA VAL A 125 7.88 10.13 2.10
C VAL A 125 7.48 10.92 0.84
N VAL A 126 6.34 10.61 0.23
CA VAL A 126 5.84 11.30 -0.97
C VAL A 126 5.66 12.80 -0.67
N SER A 127 5.01 13.13 0.45
CA SER A 127 4.78 14.51 0.89
C SER A 127 6.08 15.26 1.17
N LYS A 128 7.03 14.66 1.92
CA LYS A 128 8.33 15.28 2.25
C LYS A 128 9.23 15.49 1.04
N LEU A 129 9.04 14.71 -0.02
CA LEU A 129 9.71 14.92 -1.31
C LEU A 129 9.02 16.00 -2.17
N GLY A 130 7.99 16.68 -1.65
CA GLY A 130 7.24 17.71 -2.36
C GLY A 130 6.39 17.16 -3.50
N ALA A 131 5.90 15.93 -3.34
CA ALA A 131 5.07 15.25 -4.31
C ALA A 131 3.67 14.94 -3.72
N SER A 132 2.73 14.60 -4.59
CA SER A 132 1.35 14.24 -4.20
C SER A 132 0.84 13.12 -5.09
N VAL A 133 0.08 12.18 -4.50
CA VAL A 133 -0.67 11.19 -5.26
C VAL A 133 -1.86 11.89 -5.91
N THR A 134 -1.97 11.81 -7.22
CA THR A 134 -3.04 12.49 -7.97
C THR A 134 -4.13 11.55 -8.45
N GLU A 135 -3.76 10.28 -8.62
CA GLU A 135 -4.64 9.26 -9.15
C GLU A 135 -4.06 7.88 -8.93
N VAL A 136 -4.95 6.90 -8.78
CA VAL A 136 -4.60 5.49 -8.84
C VAL A 136 -5.49 4.77 -9.85
N ARG A 137 -4.94 3.70 -10.45
CA ARG A 137 -5.64 2.89 -11.43
C ARG A 137 -5.63 1.42 -11.07
N ILE A 138 -6.75 0.76 -11.34
CA ILE A 138 -6.85 -0.70 -11.47
C ILE A 138 -7.01 -0.99 -12.96
N ASP A 139 -5.94 -1.47 -13.58
CA ASP A 139 -5.80 -1.49 -15.02
C ASP A 139 -6.26 -2.81 -15.66
N ASP A 140 -5.96 -3.95 -15.01
CA ASP A 140 -6.22 -5.29 -15.56
C ASP A 140 -6.56 -6.31 -14.46
N LEU A 141 -7.22 -7.39 -14.86
CA LEU A 141 -7.52 -8.56 -14.05
C LEU A 141 -7.18 -9.81 -14.87
N ARG A 142 -6.25 -10.62 -14.37
CA ARG A 142 -5.82 -11.88 -15.01
C ARG A 142 -5.91 -13.03 -14.02
N GLY A 143 -6.83 -13.95 -14.27
CA GLY A 143 -7.26 -14.89 -13.22
C GLY A 143 -7.83 -14.09 -12.06
N ASP A 144 -7.27 -14.28 -10.88
CA ASP A 144 -7.69 -13.58 -9.65
C ASP A 144 -6.74 -12.45 -9.23
N ILE A 145 -5.80 -12.07 -10.11
CA ILE A 145 -4.77 -11.08 -9.81
C ILE A 145 -5.09 -9.77 -10.53
N TYR A 146 -5.45 -8.77 -9.75
CA TYR A 146 -5.57 -7.40 -10.22
C TYR A 146 -4.20 -6.72 -10.30
N THR A 147 -4.01 -5.88 -11.32
CA THR A 147 -2.83 -5.02 -11.46
C THR A 147 -3.24 -3.56 -11.54
N GLY A 148 -2.34 -2.67 -11.13
CA GLY A 148 -2.64 -1.25 -11.05
C GLY A 148 -1.42 -0.37 -10.95
N ARG A 149 -1.67 0.94 -10.90
CA ARG A 149 -0.63 1.98 -10.89
C ARG A 149 -1.02 3.16 -10.03
N VAL A 150 0.00 3.81 -9.47
CA VAL A 150 -0.10 5.07 -8.73
C VAL A 150 0.55 6.18 -9.54
N PHE A 151 -0.17 7.29 -9.72
CA PHE A 151 0.28 8.48 -10.44
C PHE A 151 0.61 9.60 -9.46
N ILE A 152 1.88 10.00 -9.43
CA ILE A 152 2.42 10.97 -8.48
C ILE A 152 2.86 12.23 -9.23
N GLN A 153 2.44 13.41 -8.77
CA GLN A 153 2.87 14.70 -9.28
C GLN A 153 3.92 15.29 -8.35
N GLN A 154 5.10 15.63 -8.90
CA GLN A 154 6.15 16.40 -8.24
C GLN A 154 6.50 17.65 -9.08
N GLY A 155 5.94 18.80 -8.72
CA GLY A 155 6.09 20.03 -9.50
C GLY A 155 5.52 19.88 -10.92
N LYS A 156 6.39 19.83 -11.94
CA LYS A 156 5.99 19.59 -13.35
C LYS A 156 6.20 18.14 -13.81
N LYS A 157 6.72 17.27 -12.94
CA LYS A 157 7.04 15.87 -13.27
C LYS A 157 5.88 14.98 -12.86
N ASN A 158 5.47 14.11 -13.78
CA ASN A 158 4.53 13.04 -13.52
C ASN A 158 5.33 11.74 -13.41
N LEU A 159 5.14 11.03 -12.30
CA LEU A 159 5.72 9.73 -12.02
C LEU A 159 4.60 8.69 -12.04
N GLU A 160 4.90 7.52 -12.55
CA GLU A 160 4.01 6.36 -12.62
C GLU A 160 4.72 5.21 -11.94
N LEU A 161 4.06 4.59 -10.96
CA LEU A 161 4.58 3.46 -10.21
C LEU A 161 3.62 2.27 -10.37
N ASP A 162 4.15 1.11 -10.72
CA ASP A 162 3.38 -0.14 -10.63
C ASP A 162 3.12 -0.46 -9.16
N ALA A 163 1.87 -0.80 -8.84
CA ALA A 163 1.46 -1.07 -7.47
C ALA A 163 0.31 -2.08 -7.43
N ARG A 164 0.21 -2.81 -6.31
CA ARG A 164 -0.96 -3.63 -6.06
C ARG A 164 -2.17 -2.70 -5.84
N PRO A 165 -3.38 -3.06 -6.29
CA PRO A 165 -4.57 -2.24 -6.09
C PRO A 165 -4.87 -1.91 -4.64
N ALA A 166 -4.65 -2.84 -3.70
CA ALA A 166 -4.86 -2.60 -2.28
C ALA A 166 -4.00 -1.43 -1.74
N ASP A 167 -2.70 -1.44 -2.05
CA ASP A 167 -1.77 -0.36 -1.66
C ASP A 167 -2.15 0.97 -2.35
N SER A 168 -2.55 0.87 -3.62
CA SER A 168 -2.96 2.04 -4.41
C SER A 168 -4.22 2.70 -3.84
N ILE A 169 -5.23 1.90 -3.47
CA ILE A 169 -6.47 2.38 -2.87
C ILE A 169 -6.18 3.08 -1.54
N ALA A 170 -5.34 2.49 -0.68
CA ALA A 170 -4.97 3.10 0.60
C ALA A 170 -4.32 4.48 0.40
N MET A 171 -3.34 4.61 -0.50
CA MET A 171 -2.69 5.89 -0.82
C MET A 171 -3.68 6.93 -1.39
N ALA A 172 -4.69 6.47 -2.14
CA ALA A 172 -5.67 7.36 -2.74
C ALA A 172 -6.60 8.02 -1.71
N LEU A 173 -6.96 7.28 -0.65
CA LEU A 173 -7.85 7.78 0.40
C LEU A 173 -7.24 8.97 1.16
N ASP A 174 -5.96 8.92 1.51
CA ASP A 174 -5.29 10.02 2.23
C ASP A 174 -4.97 11.20 1.31
N GLY A 175 -4.53 10.90 0.08
CA GLY A 175 -4.20 11.93 -0.92
C GLY A 175 -5.41 12.62 -1.54
N ASN A 176 -6.65 12.19 -1.21
CA ASN A 176 -7.87 12.54 -1.95
C ASN A 176 -7.69 12.36 -3.47
N ALA A 177 -6.97 11.31 -3.86
CA ALA A 177 -6.67 11.00 -5.23
C ALA A 177 -7.84 10.25 -5.88
N ARG A 178 -8.02 10.43 -7.19
CA ARG A 178 -9.06 9.71 -7.94
C ARG A 178 -8.71 8.23 -8.01
N ILE A 179 -9.66 7.36 -7.71
CA ILE A 179 -9.55 5.91 -7.95
C ILE A 179 -10.26 5.60 -9.26
N ARG A 180 -9.52 5.15 -10.26
CA ARG A 180 -10.08 4.81 -11.58
C ARG A 180 -9.86 3.35 -11.93
N VAL A 181 -10.81 2.76 -12.63
CA VAL A 181 -10.77 1.35 -13.01
C VAL A 181 -11.07 1.25 -14.51
N THR A 182 -10.33 0.42 -15.22
CA THR A 182 -10.61 0.17 -16.64
C THR A 182 -11.99 -0.48 -16.80
N ARG A 183 -12.77 -0.05 -17.80
CA ARG A 183 -14.06 -0.67 -18.13
C ARG A 183 -13.96 -2.19 -18.29
N LYS A 184 -12.86 -2.69 -18.88
CA LYS A 184 -12.53 -4.13 -18.92
C LYS A 184 -12.65 -4.81 -17.56
N VAL A 185 -12.01 -4.26 -16.52
CA VAL A 185 -12.02 -4.85 -15.17
C VAL A 185 -13.44 -4.85 -14.60
N LEU A 186 -14.19 -3.77 -14.80
CA LEU A 186 -15.60 -3.70 -14.38
C LEU A 186 -16.48 -4.71 -15.11
N THR A 187 -16.24 -4.96 -16.40
CA THR A 187 -16.98 -5.99 -17.15
C THR A 187 -16.64 -7.40 -16.66
N GLN A 188 -15.40 -7.64 -16.21
CA GLN A 188 -14.96 -8.96 -15.76
C GLN A 188 -15.37 -9.29 -14.33
N ALA A 189 -15.34 -8.32 -13.41
CA ALA A 189 -15.52 -8.55 -11.98
C ALA A 189 -16.49 -7.59 -11.29
N GLY A 190 -17.04 -6.61 -12.03
CA GLY A 190 -18.09 -5.75 -11.52
C GLY A 190 -19.43 -6.48 -11.47
N ILE A 191 -20.19 -6.22 -10.41
CA ILE A 191 -21.50 -6.78 -10.15
C ILE A 191 -22.51 -5.63 -10.24
N SER A 192 -23.56 -5.78 -11.05
CA SER A 192 -24.60 -4.75 -11.12
C SER A 192 -25.48 -4.78 -9.86
N ARG A 193 -26.08 -3.64 -9.51
CA ARG A 193 -27.07 -3.59 -8.42
C ARG A 193 -28.29 -4.48 -8.67
N GLU A 194 -28.64 -4.67 -9.93
CA GLU A 194 -29.74 -5.54 -10.35
C GLU A 194 -29.40 -7.00 -10.00
N ASP A 195 -28.19 -7.46 -10.37
CA ASP A 195 -27.72 -8.82 -10.04
C ASP A 195 -27.71 -9.06 -8.52
N ILE A 196 -27.29 -8.07 -7.73
CA ILE A 196 -27.29 -8.17 -6.25
C ILE A 196 -28.72 -8.34 -5.71
N GLN A 197 -29.70 -7.64 -6.29
CA GLN A 197 -31.10 -7.72 -5.86
C GLN A 197 -31.71 -9.09 -6.21
N GLU A 198 -31.44 -9.60 -7.41
CA GLU A 198 -31.92 -10.92 -7.84
C GLU A 198 -31.38 -12.05 -6.94
N LEU A 199 -30.12 -11.96 -6.51
CA LEU A 199 -29.51 -12.91 -5.57
C LEU A 199 -30.19 -12.89 -4.20
N HIS A 200 -30.68 -11.73 -3.74
CA HIS A 200 -31.43 -11.64 -2.49
C HIS A 200 -32.83 -12.23 -2.59
N GLU A 201 -33.48 -12.14 -3.76
CA GLU A 201 -34.83 -12.67 -3.99
C GLU A 201 -34.85 -14.19 -4.19
N GLN A 202 -33.74 -14.79 -4.63
CA GLN A 202 -33.63 -16.24 -4.87
C GLN A 202 -33.17 -17.05 -3.65
N SER A 203 -32.80 -16.40 -2.54
CA SER A 203 -32.55 -17.10 -1.28
C SER A 203 -33.90 -17.41 -0.61
N PRO A 204 -34.29 -18.69 -0.41
CA PRO A 204 -35.51 -19.01 0.30
C PRO A 204 -35.35 -18.50 1.74
N GLY A 205 -36.09 -17.43 2.06
CA GLY A 205 -35.99 -16.75 3.33
C GLY A 205 -35.99 -17.73 4.50
N VAL A 206 -34.87 -17.79 5.24
CA VAL A 206 -34.90 -18.22 6.62
C VAL A 206 -35.75 -17.20 7.36
N GLY A 207 -36.96 -17.61 7.75
CA GLY A 207 -37.92 -16.80 8.47
C GLY A 207 -37.37 -16.35 9.82
N GLY A 208 -36.75 -15.18 9.84
CA GLY A 208 -36.50 -14.42 11.05
C GLY A 208 -37.72 -13.59 11.40
N SER A 209 -38.69 -14.19 12.09
CA SER A 209 -39.71 -13.43 12.80
C SER A 209 -39.05 -12.78 14.02
N GLY A 210 -38.84 -11.47 13.97
CA GLY A 210 -38.24 -10.70 15.04
C GLY A 210 -38.57 -9.23 14.93
N SER A 211 -39.87 -8.89 15.05
CA SER A 211 -40.30 -7.54 15.36
C SER A 211 -40.05 -7.26 16.83
N SER A 212 -39.08 -6.40 17.13
CA SER A 212 -39.09 -5.56 18.33
C SER A 212 -37.97 -4.52 18.22
N GLU A 213 -38.37 -3.28 17.99
CA GLU A 213 -37.64 -2.10 18.43
C GLU A 213 -37.33 -2.26 19.93
N GLU A 214 -36.05 -2.18 20.32
CA GLU A 214 -35.57 -1.91 21.68
C GLU A 214 -34.22 -1.15 21.54
N PRO A 215 -33.84 -0.31 22.51
CA PRO A 215 -33.23 1.00 22.26
C PRO A 215 -31.71 0.97 22.10
N VAL A 216 -31.19 2.05 21.50
CA VAL A 216 -29.77 2.39 21.40
C VAL A 216 -29.12 2.40 22.78
N GLU A 217 -28.25 1.42 23.05
CA GLU A 217 -27.33 1.43 24.18
C GLU A 217 -26.17 2.37 23.85
N GLU A 218 -26.10 3.47 24.59
CA GLU A 218 -25.13 4.55 24.46
C GLU A 218 -23.72 4.03 24.79
N LEU A 219 -22.82 4.02 23.79
CA LEU A 219 -21.42 3.67 23.98
C LEU A 219 -20.77 4.63 25.00
N PRO A 220 -19.94 4.13 25.95
CA PRO A 220 -19.36 4.97 26.97
C PRO A 220 -18.36 5.97 26.37
N VAL A 221 -18.60 7.25 26.65
CA VAL A 221 -17.73 8.39 26.36
C VAL A 221 -16.36 8.17 27.00
N ALA A 222 -15.30 8.23 26.18
CA ALA A 222 -13.91 8.15 26.64
C ALA A 222 -13.59 9.24 27.69
N PRO A 223 -12.72 8.96 28.68
CA PRO A 223 -12.47 9.89 29.77
C PRO A 223 -11.70 11.11 29.30
N GLN A 224 -12.24 12.29 29.61
CA GLN A 224 -11.59 13.59 29.41
C GLN A 224 -10.27 13.67 30.20
N VAL A 225 -9.16 13.88 29.48
CA VAL A 225 -7.84 14.13 30.07
C VAL A 225 -7.86 15.52 30.71
N ARG A 226 -7.92 15.55 32.05
CA ARG A 226 -7.74 16.78 32.83
C ARG A 226 -6.28 17.22 32.73
N HIS A 227 -6.02 18.31 32.01
CA HIS A 227 -4.81 19.09 32.20
C HIS A 227 -4.77 19.60 33.63
N LYS A 228 -3.82 19.11 34.42
CA LYS A 228 -3.49 19.71 35.71
C LYS A 228 -2.48 20.82 35.43
N GLU A 229 -2.96 22.07 35.50
CA GLU A 229 -2.09 23.22 35.68
C GLU A 229 -1.21 22.99 36.91
N ILE A 230 0.09 23.10 36.73
CA ILE A 230 1.04 23.33 37.82
C ILE A 230 1.52 24.76 37.64
N SER A 231 0.88 25.67 38.37
CA SER A 231 1.42 27.01 38.63
C SER A 231 2.48 26.93 39.72
N LEU A 232 3.66 27.47 39.39
CA LEU A 232 4.79 27.96 40.22
C LEU A 232 5.20 27.16 41.47
#